data_AF-A0A2D6HX94-F1
#
_entry.id   AF-A0A2D6HX94-F1
#
_cell.length_a   1.000
_cell.length_b   1.000
_cell.length_c   1.000
_cell.angle_alpha   90.00
_cell.angle_beta   90.00
_cell.angle_gamma   90.00
#
_symmetry.space_group_name_H-M   'P 1'
#
loop_
_entity.id
_entity.type
_entity.pdbx_description
1 polymer ?
#
loop_
_entity_poly.entity_id
_entity_poly.type
_entity_poly.pdbx_seq_one_letter_code
_entity_poly.pdbx_strand_id
1 'polypeptide(L)'
;MEEKVVNRRMNREDVESLRSLLPGTMVDLQITTPTAPRRVKTGYVGMELGNCLLFQAPTSAKWMSTRDLLTIGNDLVVRYVLEGDAGQVIAFRVKVLKLLSKPTGLLITSFPSHIESIGLRANKRSQPGISVIVTSETFPEADKVTGIIVDISQHGCKIALPLNPEWPVLLDNANLSLTYSTDGVESKIQASVRNHKLESDFVYYGVKFNSDSETVNALLSRHTLIS
;
A
#
# COMPACT_ATOMS: atom_id res chain seq x y z
N MET A 1 14.24 -14.60 39.60
CA MET A 1 12.94 -15.15 39.16
C MET A 1 12.98 -15.07 37.64
N GLU A 2 13.36 -16.17 37.00
CA GLU A 2 13.56 -16.22 35.54
C GLU A 2 12.20 -16.24 34.83
N GLU A 3 11.92 -15.19 34.06
CA GLU A 3 10.80 -15.18 33.12
C GLU A 3 11.09 -16.20 32.02
N LYS A 4 10.31 -17.29 32.05
CA LYS A 4 10.24 -18.26 30.95
C LYS A 4 9.75 -17.54 29.70
N VAL A 5 10.68 -17.23 28.80
CA VAL A 5 10.36 -16.84 27.42
C VAL A 5 9.71 -18.06 26.76
N VAL A 6 8.38 -18.03 26.66
CA VAL A 6 7.61 -19.01 25.90
C VAL A 6 8.03 -18.90 24.45
N ASN A 7 8.88 -19.83 24.02
CA ASN A 7 9.37 -19.92 22.65
C ASN A 7 8.25 -20.51 21.76
N ARG A 8 7.23 -19.69 21.47
CA ARG A 8 6.16 -20.05 20.55
C ARG A 8 6.73 -20.00 19.14
N ARG A 9 6.91 -21.16 18.51
CA ARG A 9 7.29 -21.25 17.10
C ARG A 9 6.22 -20.55 16.26
N MET A 10 6.64 -19.68 15.35
CA MET A 10 5.76 -19.06 14.35
C MET A 10 4.95 -20.14 13.62
N ASN A 11 3.68 -19.84 13.34
CA ASN A 11 2.84 -20.75 12.57
C ASN A 11 3.21 -20.68 11.07
N ARG A 12 2.59 -21.55 10.26
CA ARG A 12 2.88 -21.61 8.83
C ARG A 12 2.51 -20.32 8.08
N GLU A 13 1.39 -19.69 8.44
CA GLU A 13 0.89 -18.46 7.82
C GLU A 13 1.81 -17.26 8.10
N ASP A 14 2.37 -17.17 9.31
CA ASP A 14 3.35 -16.16 9.70
C ASP A 14 4.63 -16.32 8.84
N VAL A 15 5.10 -17.56 8.65
CA VAL A 15 6.29 -17.84 7.83
C VAL A 15 6.04 -17.51 6.36
N GLU A 16 4.85 -17.84 5.83
CA GLU A 16 4.45 -17.49 4.47
C GLU A 16 4.32 -15.97 4.29
N SER A 17 3.80 -15.27 5.30
CA SER A 17 3.76 -13.80 5.33
C SER A 17 5.18 -13.23 5.27
N LEU A 18 6.13 -13.70 6.09
CA LEU A 18 7.51 -13.21 5.97
C LEU A 18 8.12 -13.51 4.60
N ARG A 19 7.91 -14.71 4.05
CA ARG A 19 8.44 -15.08 2.74
C ARG A 19 7.89 -14.22 1.60
N SER A 20 6.71 -13.62 1.79
CA SER A 20 6.10 -12.69 0.85
C SER A 20 6.74 -11.29 0.88
N LEU A 21 7.54 -10.98 1.90
CA LEU A 21 8.35 -9.77 1.95
C LEU A 21 9.59 -9.94 1.06
N LEU A 22 9.53 -9.42 -0.17
CA LEU A 22 10.59 -9.57 -1.17
C LEU A 22 11.70 -8.51 -0.99
N PRO A 23 12.98 -8.84 -1.25
CA PRO A 23 14.06 -7.86 -1.30
C PRO A 23 13.72 -6.64 -2.17
N GLY A 24 14.08 -5.45 -1.70
CA GLY A 24 13.73 -4.17 -2.32
C GLY A 24 12.37 -3.59 -1.88
N THR A 25 11.53 -4.36 -1.19
CA THR A 25 10.24 -3.86 -0.68
C THR A 25 10.47 -2.71 0.30
N MET A 26 9.75 -1.61 0.10
CA MET A 26 9.75 -0.49 1.04
C MET A 26 8.88 -0.81 2.26
N VAL A 27 9.46 -0.76 3.44
CA VAL A 27 8.80 -0.99 4.73
C VAL A 27 8.77 0.28 5.56
N ASP A 28 7.76 0.42 6.42
CA ASP A 28 7.71 1.42 7.48
C ASP A 28 8.36 0.84 8.75
N LEU A 29 9.45 1.47 9.18
CA LEU A 29 10.16 1.14 10.40
C LEU A 29 9.79 2.14 11.49
N GLN A 30 9.11 1.65 12.53
CA GLN A 30 8.78 2.43 13.71
C GLN A 30 9.77 2.10 14.84
N ILE A 31 10.55 3.11 15.24
CA ILE A 31 11.53 3.03 16.30
C ILE A 31 10.86 3.44 17.62
N THR A 32 10.93 2.57 18.62
CA THR A 32 10.43 2.88 19.97
C THR A 32 11.36 3.89 20.64
N THR A 33 10.77 4.90 21.26
CA THR A 33 11.48 5.92 22.03
C THR A 33 10.70 6.24 23.31
N PRO A 34 11.35 6.80 24.36
CA PRO A 34 10.65 7.18 25.59
C PRO A 34 9.54 8.22 25.42
N THR A 35 9.61 9.07 24.39
CA THR A 35 8.64 10.15 24.17
C THR A 35 7.58 9.78 23.15
N ALA A 36 7.93 9.80 21.86
CA ALA A 36 7.01 9.54 20.76
C ALA A 36 7.71 8.69 19.68
N PRO A 37 7.09 7.58 19.25
CA PRO A 37 7.73 6.67 18.29
C PRO A 37 8.08 7.40 16.99
N ARG A 38 9.28 7.15 16.47
CA ARG A 38 9.73 7.74 15.20
C ARG A 38 9.56 6.76 14.05
N ARG A 39 9.04 7.23 12.92
CA ARG A 39 8.81 6.40 11.73
C ARG A 39 9.68 6.82 10.56
N VAL A 40 10.28 5.83 9.93
CA VAL A 40 11.12 6.01 8.75
C VAL A 40 10.89 4.88 7.75
N LYS A 41 10.85 5.20 6.46
CA LYS A 41 10.77 4.17 5.42
C LYS A 41 12.17 3.65 5.09
N THR A 42 12.28 2.35 4.84
CA THR A 42 13.51 1.72 4.37
C THR A 42 13.24 0.54 3.46
N GLY A 43 14.21 0.19 2.61
CA GLY A 43 14.19 -1.01 1.82
C GLY A 43 14.55 -2.24 2.66
N TYR A 44 13.75 -3.30 2.53
CA TYR A 44 14.09 -4.62 3.00
C TYR A 44 15.18 -5.25 2.10
N VAL A 45 16.18 -5.88 2.71
CA VAL A 45 17.31 -6.50 2.00
C VAL A 45 17.16 -8.02 1.93
N GLY A 46 16.73 -8.65 3.03
CA GLY A 46 16.63 -10.10 3.11
C GLY A 46 16.49 -10.59 4.55
N MET A 47 16.46 -11.90 4.73
CA MET A 47 16.43 -12.54 6.04
C MET A 47 17.22 -13.83 6.04
N GLU A 48 17.68 -14.19 7.22
CA GLU A 48 18.07 -15.54 7.55
C GLU A 48 16.96 -16.13 8.43
N LEU A 49 16.23 -17.11 7.89
CA LEU A 49 15.04 -17.66 8.55
C LEU A 49 15.37 -18.16 9.96
N GLY A 50 14.61 -17.67 10.95
CA GLY A 50 14.79 -18.01 12.36
C GLY A 50 15.87 -17.21 13.08
N ASN A 51 16.74 -16.49 12.35
CA ASN A 51 17.90 -15.79 12.93
C ASN A 51 17.73 -14.28 12.90
N CYS A 52 17.63 -13.67 11.70
CA CYS A 52 17.64 -12.21 11.57
C CYS A 52 16.95 -11.69 10.32
N LEU A 53 16.63 -10.40 10.33
CA LEU A 53 16.21 -9.63 9.15
C LEU A 53 17.19 -8.50 8.88
N LEU A 54 17.29 -8.14 7.61
CA LEU A 54 18.23 -7.16 7.07
C LEU A 54 17.45 -6.03 6.39
N PHE A 55 17.73 -4.79 6.78
CA PHE A 55 17.13 -3.59 6.21
C PHE A 55 18.23 -2.61 5.82
N GLN A 56 17.98 -1.81 4.79
CA GLN A 56 18.85 -0.70 4.46
C GLN A 56 18.82 0.32 5.61
N ALA A 57 19.93 0.98 5.86
CA ALA A 57 19.99 2.17 6.72
C ALA A 57 20.56 3.33 5.90
N PRO A 58 19.74 4.01 5.08
CA PRO A 58 20.15 5.14 4.26
C PRO A 58 20.87 6.22 5.07
N THR A 59 21.71 7.00 4.38
CA THR A 59 22.42 8.15 4.95
C THR A 59 21.65 9.46 4.84
N SER A 60 20.35 9.42 4.50
CA SER A 60 19.53 10.63 4.32
C SER A 60 19.33 11.39 5.64
N ALA A 61 19.02 12.68 5.58
CA ALA A 61 18.86 13.54 6.75
C ALA A 61 17.84 12.99 7.77
N LYS A 62 16.72 12.42 7.29
CA LYS A 62 15.72 11.77 8.14
C LYS A 62 16.31 10.60 8.93
N TRP A 63 17.12 9.77 8.28
CA TRP A 63 17.83 8.65 8.88
C TRP A 63 18.91 9.10 9.87
N MET A 64 19.63 10.19 9.57
CA MET A 64 20.65 10.73 10.46
C MET A 64 20.07 11.09 11.83
N SER A 65 18.88 11.70 11.84
CA SER A 65 18.16 12.05 13.08
C SER A 65 17.57 10.85 13.85
N THR A 66 17.53 9.67 13.24
CA THR A 66 16.99 8.43 13.85
C THR A 66 18.07 7.40 14.14
N ARG A 67 19.28 7.58 13.62
CA ARG A 67 20.41 6.65 13.74
C ARG A 67 20.78 6.40 15.20
N ASP A 68 20.81 7.44 16.02
CA ASP A 68 21.16 7.36 17.44
C ASP A 68 20.12 6.60 18.27
N LEU A 69 18.92 6.39 17.71
CA LEU A 69 17.85 5.62 18.34
C LEU A 69 17.93 4.13 18.00
N LEU A 70 18.75 3.72 17.03
CA LEU A 70 18.94 2.32 16.62
C LEU A 70 20.03 1.65 17.46
N THR A 71 19.88 1.71 18.78
CA THR A 71 20.76 1.06 19.75
C THR A 71 20.43 -0.42 19.89
N ILE A 72 21.44 -1.24 20.18
CA ILE A 72 21.28 -2.69 20.36
C ILE A 72 20.22 -2.98 21.43
N GLY A 73 19.30 -3.89 21.13
CA GLY A 73 18.20 -4.28 22.01
C GLY A 73 16.94 -3.41 21.88
N ASN A 74 17.03 -2.25 21.23
CA ASN A 74 15.86 -1.38 21.06
C ASN A 74 14.77 -2.05 20.21
N ASP A 75 13.52 -1.86 20.61
CA ASP A 75 12.36 -2.44 19.95
C ASP A 75 11.94 -1.62 18.73
N LEU A 76 11.74 -2.34 17.63
CA LEU A 76 11.29 -1.84 16.35
C LEU A 76 9.99 -2.54 15.98
N VAL A 77 9.05 -1.80 15.39
CA VAL A 77 7.91 -2.37 14.69
C VAL A 77 8.10 -2.15 13.21
N VAL A 78 8.18 -3.23 12.45
CA VAL A 78 8.27 -3.21 10.99
C VAL A 78 6.87 -3.41 10.44
N ARG A 79 6.48 -2.60 9.45
CA ARG A 79 5.23 -2.75 8.72
C ARG A 79 5.47 -2.74 7.23
N TYR A 80 4.83 -3.65 6.52
CA TYR A 80 4.81 -3.61 5.07
C TYR A 80 3.41 -3.95 4.56
N VAL A 81 3.12 -3.54 3.34
CA VAL A 81 1.84 -3.84 2.68
C VAL A 81 2.07 -5.01 1.74
N LEU A 82 1.36 -6.11 1.99
CA LEU A 82 1.24 -7.20 1.04
C LEU A 82 0.14 -6.86 0.05
N GLU A 83 0.53 -6.71 -1.22
CA GLU A 83 -0.41 -6.45 -2.30
C GLU A 83 -1.14 -7.75 -2.68
N GLY A 84 -2.47 -7.68 -2.70
CA GLY A 84 -3.42 -8.75 -2.99
C GLY A 84 -4.84 -8.18 -2.98
N ASP A 85 -5.87 -9.02 -3.12
CA ASP A 85 -7.27 -8.58 -3.26
C ASP A 85 -7.70 -7.58 -2.17
N ALA A 86 -7.41 -7.89 -0.91
CA ALA A 86 -7.76 -7.05 0.23
C ALA A 86 -6.69 -6.01 0.57
N GLY A 87 -5.44 -6.19 0.12
CA GLY A 87 -4.27 -5.43 0.60
C GLY A 87 -4.09 -5.60 2.11
N GLN A 88 -3.04 -6.28 2.56
CA GLN A 88 -2.87 -6.57 3.99
C GLN A 88 -1.68 -5.79 4.54
N VAL A 89 -1.84 -5.13 5.69
CA VAL A 89 -0.70 -4.65 6.46
C VAL A 89 -0.22 -5.80 7.31
N ILE A 90 1.03 -6.19 7.08
CA ILE A 90 1.74 -7.13 7.91
C ILE A 90 2.64 -6.32 8.85
N ALA A 91 2.50 -6.56 10.15
CA ALA A 91 3.24 -5.88 11.20
C ALA A 91 3.92 -6.88 12.13
N PHE A 92 5.17 -6.63 12.50
CA PHE A 92 5.88 -7.49 13.44
C PHE A 92 6.92 -6.70 14.26
N ARG A 93 7.19 -7.19 15.47
CA ARG A 93 8.17 -6.58 16.39
C ARG A 93 9.50 -7.33 16.33
N VAL A 94 10.59 -6.57 16.27
CA VAL A 94 11.97 -7.07 16.29
C VAL A 94 12.84 -6.18 17.15
N LYS A 95 14.02 -6.68 17.54
CA LYS A 95 15.03 -5.90 18.26
C LYS A 95 16.22 -5.59 17.37
N VAL A 96 16.83 -4.42 17.54
CA VAL A 96 18.11 -4.10 16.88
C VAL A 96 19.17 -5.07 17.39
N LEU A 97 19.84 -5.78 16.48
CA LEU A 97 21.03 -6.57 16.80
C LEU A 97 22.30 -5.80 16.47
N LYS A 98 22.33 -5.15 15.30
CA LYS A 98 23.49 -4.38 14.84
C LYS A 98 23.09 -3.34 13.81
N LEU A 99 23.80 -2.21 13.83
CA LEU A 99 23.78 -1.23 12.76
C LEU A 99 25.20 -1.10 12.17
N LEU A 100 25.33 -1.42 10.89
CA LEU A 100 26.57 -1.26 10.12
C LEU A 100 26.49 0.04 9.31
N SER A 101 27.59 0.79 9.23
CA SER A 101 27.70 2.04 8.45
C SER A 101 28.36 1.87 7.09
N LYS A 102 29.17 0.82 6.90
CA LYS A 102 30.00 0.60 5.72
C LYS A 102 29.91 -0.86 5.25
N PRO A 103 30.09 -1.15 3.95
CA PRO A 103 30.25 -0.19 2.84
C PRO A 103 28.95 0.57 2.53
N THR A 104 27.79 -0.03 2.82
CA THR A 104 26.48 0.60 2.80
C THR A 104 25.80 0.41 4.16
N GLY A 105 25.00 1.38 4.58
CA GLY A 105 24.30 1.28 5.86
C GLY A 105 23.35 0.08 5.90
N LEU A 106 23.49 -0.79 6.90
CA LEU A 106 22.69 -2.00 7.06
C LEU A 106 22.25 -2.16 8.51
N LEU A 107 20.94 -2.30 8.72
CA LEU A 107 20.33 -2.60 10.00
C LEU A 107 20.02 -4.10 10.05
N ILE A 108 20.58 -4.78 11.06
CA ILE A 108 20.34 -6.18 11.37
C ILE A 108 19.44 -6.25 12.60
N THR A 109 18.32 -6.95 12.49
CA THR A 109 17.35 -7.13 13.58
C THR A 109 17.17 -8.59 13.94
N SER A 110 16.61 -8.87 15.12
CA SER A 110 16.18 -10.20 15.49
C SER A 110 15.12 -10.72 14.52
N PHE A 111 14.95 -12.04 14.48
CA PHE A 111 13.76 -12.64 13.89
C PHE A 111 12.52 -12.35 14.75
N PRO A 112 11.35 -12.05 14.16
CA PRO A 112 10.13 -11.84 14.93
C PRO A 112 9.65 -13.16 15.54
N SER A 113 9.00 -13.07 16.70
CA SER A 113 8.32 -14.22 17.33
C SER A 113 6.84 -14.29 16.97
N HIS A 114 6.24 -13.19 16.49
CA HIS A 114 4.84 -13.10 16.12
C HIS A 114 4.62 -12.04 15.03
N ILE A 115 3.57 -12.25 14.23
CA ILE A 115 3.16 -11.40 13.13
C ILE A 115 1.68 -11.08 13.29
N GLU A 116 1.35 -9.80 13.12
CA GLU A 116 -0.01 -9.31 13.03
C GLU A 116 -0.33 -9.01 11.57
N SER A 117 -1.49 -9.46 11.10
CA SER A 117 -2.02 -9.15 9.77
C SER A 117 -3.35 -8.44 9.91
N ILE A 118 -3.48 -7.28 9.27
CA ILE A 118 -4.72 -6.50 9.23
C ILE A 118 -5.06 -6.22 7.76
N GLY A 119 -6.25 -6.66 7.33
CA GLY A 119 -6.79 -6.27 6.02
C GLY A 119 -7.04 -4.76 5.97
N LEU A 120 -6.47 -4.08 4.97
CA LEU A 120 -6.68 -2.66 4.74
C LEU A 120 -8.05 -2.35 4.13
N ARG A 121 -8.63 -3.31 3.41
CA ARG A 121 -9.89 -3.15 2.71
C ARG A 121 -10.92 -4.08 3.32
N ALA A 122 -12.10 -3.52 3.58
CA ALA A 122 -13.27 -4.30 3.96
C ALA A 122 -13.72 -5.25 2.83
N ASN A 123 -13.45 -4.90 1.57
CA ASN A 123 -13.90 -5.64 0.39
C ASN A 123 -12.74 -5.98 -0.57
N LYS A 124 -12.79 -7.17 -1.18
CA LYS A 124 -11.87 -7.61 -2.22
C LYS A 124 -11.94 -6.71 -3.46
N ARG A 125 -10.81 -6.53 -4.14
CA ARG A 125 -10.72 -5.80 -5.42
C ARG A 125 -10.34 -6.74 -6.56
N SER A 126 -11.00 -6.57 -7.71
CA SER A 126 -10.62 -7.22 -8.98
C SER A 126 -9.79 -6.25 -9.84
N GLN A 127 -8.99 -6.75 -10.79
CA GLN A 127 -8.19 -5.96 -11.74
C GLN A 127 -8.71 -6.12 -13.18
N PRO A 128 -9.78 -5.40 -13.57
CA PRO A 128 -10.55 -5.73 -14.77
C PRO A 128 -10.08 -5.05 -16.07
N GLY A 129 -9.31 -3.97 -16.00
CA GLY A 129 -8.85 -3.23 -17.19
C GLY A 129 -9.99 -2.60 -18.01
N ILE A 130 -10.97 -1.97 -17.35
CA ILE A 130 -12.19 -1.45 -18.01
C ILE A 130 -11.94 -0.04 -18.55
N SER A 131 -12.16 0.17 -19.84
CA SER A 131 -12.09 1.50 -20.46
C SER A 131 -13.25 2.38 -20.00
N VAL A 132 -12.94 3.62 -19.59
CA VAL A 132 -13.92 4.60 -19.12
C VAL A 132 -13.64 5.98 -19.71
N ILE A 133 -14.70 6.75 -19.92
CA ILE A 133 -14.62 8.19 -20.17
C ILE A 133 -14.82 8.90 -18.82
N VAL A 134 -13.87 9.72 -18.44
CA VAL A 134 -13.87 10.48 -17.20
C VAL A 134 -14.25 11.92 -17.50
N THR A 135 -15.26 12.42 -16.80
CA THR A 135 -15.68 13.82 -16.89
C THR A 135 -15.64 14.45 -15.50
N SER A 136 -15.10 15.66 -15.40
CA SER A 136 -15.08 16.46 -14.17
C SER A 136 -15.14 17.94 -14.55
N GLU A 137 -15.71 18.78 -13.68
CA GLU A 137 -15.72 20.24 -13.85
C GLU A 137 -14.31 20.84 -13.93
N THR A 138 -13.30 20.11 -13.44
CA THR A 138 -11.90 20.54 -13.51
C THR A 138 -11.26 20.28 -14.88
N PHE A 139 -11.83 19.39 -15.69
CA PHE A 139 -11.34 19.13 -17.04
C PHE A 139 -12.04 20.06 -18.05
N PRO A 140 -11.35 20.47 -19.13
CA PRO A 140 -11.99 21.22 -20.21
C PRO A 140 -13.18 20.43 -20.79
N GLU A 141 -14.34 21.06 -20.98
CA GLU A 141 -15.56 20.40 -21.49
C GLU A 141 -15.38 19.74 -22.87
N ALA A 142 -14.44 20.22 -23.67
CA ALA A 142 -14.15 19.69 -25.01
C ALA A 142 -13.41 18.34 -24.98
N ASP A 143 -12.80 17.97 -23.84
CA ASP A 143 -11.94 16.79 -23.76
C ASP A 143 -12.67 15.62 -23.11
N LYS A 144 -12.94 14.58 -23.92
CA LYS A 144 -13.31 13.26 -23.39
C LYS A 144 -12.07 12.57 -22.86
N VAL A 145 -11.78 12.77 -21.57
CA VAL A 145 -10.63 12.14 -20.92
C VAL A 145 -10.85 10.63 -20.85
N THR A 146 -10.03 9.86 -21.56
CA THR A 146 -10.12 8.39 -21.54
C THR A 146 -9.21 7.83 -20.45
N GLY A 147 -9.75 6.91 -19.66
CA GLY A 147 -9.07 6.25 -18.55
C GLY A 147 -9.32 4.76 -18.51
N ILE A 148 -8.60 4.08 -17.62
CA ILE A 148 -8.77 2.64 -17.37
C ILE A 148 -9.02 2.41 -15.88
N ILE A 149 -10.09 1.68 -15.54
CA ILE A 149 -10.27 1.12 -14.20
C ILE A 149 -9.31 -0.06 -14.04
N VAL A 150 -8.30 0.11 -13.19
CA VAL A 150 -7.24 -0.88 -12.95
C VAL A 150 -7.48 -1.72 -11.69
N ASP A 151 -8.27 -1.22 -10.74
CA ASP A 151 -8.83 -2.03 -9.66
C ASP A 151 -10.24 -1.55 -9.28
N ILE A 152 -11.13 -2.46 -8.85
CA ILE A 152 -12.52 -2.10 -8.49
C ILE A 152 -13.04 -2.94 -7.30
N SER A 153 -13.84 -2.32 -6.43
CA SER A 153 -14.70 -2.96 -5.43
C SER A 153 -16.08 -2.30 -5.36
N GLN A 154 -16.93 -2.77 -4.46
CA GLN A 154 -18.28 -2.23 -4.22
C GLN A 154 -18.33 -0.75 -3.79
N HIS A 155 -17.24 -0.18 -3.30
CA HIS A 155 -17.24 1.19 -2.78
C HIS A 155 -16.38 2.16 -3.59
N GLY A 156 -15.66 1.68 -4.58
CA GLY A 156 -14.76 2.54 -5.34
C GLY A 156 -13.85 1.76 -6.27
N CYS A 157 -13.03 2.50 -6.98
CA CYS A 157 -12.06 1.94 -7.91
C CYS A 157 -10.79 2.77 -7.94
N LYS A 158 -9.74 2.19 -8.52
CA LYS A 158 -8.55 2.92 -8.96
C LYS A 158 -8.65 3.10 -10.47
N ILE A 159 -8.55 4.34 -10.91
CA ILE A 159 -8.49 4.71 -12.32
C ILE A 159 -7.08 5.17 -12.67
N ALA A 160 -6.63 4.83 -13.87
CA ALA A 160 -5.41 5.33 -14.48
C ALA A 160 -5.77 6.24 -15.65
N LEU A 161 -5.26 7.47 -15.63
CA LEU A 161 -5.36 8.42 -16.73
C LEU A 161 -3.97 8.66 -17.32
N PRO A 162 -3.81 8.78 -18.64
CA PRO A 162 -2.57 9.27 -19.23
C PRO A 162 -2.22 10.65 -18.65
N LEU A 163 -0.95 10.85 -18.31
CA LEU A 163 -0.49 12.15 -17.85
C LEU A 163 -0.53 13.14 -19.02
N ASN A 164 -1.37 14.18 -18.90
CA ASN A 164 -1.42 15.29 -19.84
C ASN A 164 -1.05 16.58 -19.08
N PRO A 165 0.02 17.30 -19.47
CA PRO A 165 0.43 18.55 -18.82
C PRO A 165 -0.65 19.65 -18.84
N GLU A 166 -1.58 19.60 -19.79
CA GLU A 166 -2.67 20.57 -19.92
C GLU A 166 -3.86 20.25 -19.00
N TRP A 167 -3.91 19.04 -18.44
CA TRP A 167 -4.99 18.64 -17.55
C TRP A 167 -4.59 18.85 -16.08
N PRO A 168 -5.38 19.62 -15.31
CA PRO A 168 -5.14 19.76 -13.88
C PRO A 168 -5.31 18.42 -13.16
N VAL A 169 -4.46 18.17 -12.18
CA VAL A 169 -4.60 16.98 -11.32
C VAL A 169 -5.83 17.14 -10.43
N LEU A 170 -6.76 16.19 -10.51
CA LEU A 170 -7.91 16.17 -9.61
C LEU A 170 -7.46 16.00 -8.13
N LEU A 171 -7.84 16.95 -7.30
CA LEU A 171 -7.51 16.96 -5.87
C LEU A 171 -8.48 16.11 -5.05
N ASP A 172 -8.13 15.86 -3.78
CA ASP A 172 -8.98 15.09 -2.88
C ASP A 172 -10.39 15.69 -2.76
N ASN A 173 -11.41 14.84 -2.79
CA ASN A 173 -12.83 15.14 -2.83
C ASN A 173 -13.36 15.83 -4.11
N ALA A 174 -12.54 16.00 -5.15
CA ALA A 174 -13.04 16.42 -6.46
C ALA A 174 -14.07 15.40 -6.99
N ASN A 175 -15.18 15.89 -7.55
CA ASN A 175 -16.20 15.04 -8.14
C ASN A 175 -15.83 14.72 -9.59
N LEU A 176 -16.10 13.48 -9.98
CA LEU A 176 -15.96 13.02 -11.35
C LEU A 176 -17.08 12.03 -11.67
N SER A 177 -17.35 11.88 -12.95
CA SER A 177 -18.18 10.80 -13.46
C SER A 177 -17.37 9.85 -14.33
N LEU A 178 -17.58 8.56 -14.13
CA LEU A 178 -17.03 7.49 -14.93
C LEU A 178 -18.13 6.97 -15.85
N THR A 179 -17.96 7.13 -17.15
CA THR A 179 -18.88 6.59 -18.16
C THR A 179 -18.23 5.36 -18.78
N TYR A 180 -18.91 4.23 -18.76
CA TYR A 180 -18.45 2.98 -19.36
C TYR A 180 -19.54 2.43 -20.28
N SER A 181 -19.14 1.72 -21.34
CA SER A 181 -20.07 1.07 -22.25
C SER A 181 -20.00 -0.44 -22.04
N THR A 182 -21.17 -1.07 -21.88
CA THR A 182 -21.29 -2.53 -21.87
C THR A 182 -22.35 -2.95 -22.86
N ASP A 183 -21.99 -3.82 -23.81
CA ASP A 183 -22.87 -4.27 -24.90
C ASP A 183 -23.55 -3.11 -25.66
N GLY A 184 -22.85 -1.97 -25.79
CA GLY A 184 -23.35 -0.77 -26.44
C GLY A 184 -24.25 0.12 -25.58
N VAL A 185 -24.54 -0.26 -24.33
CA VAL A 185 -25.28 0.58 -23.37
C VAL A 185 -24.28 1.37 -22.53
N GLU A 186 -24.40 2.70 -22.56
CA GLU A 186 -23.61 3.58 -21.70
C GLU A 186 -24.22 3.69 -20.31
N SER A 187 -23.37 3.50 -19.30
CA SER A 187 -23.71 3.64 -17.89
C SER A 187 -22.77 4.64 -17.24
N LYS A 188 -23.29 5.43 -16.30
CA LYS A 188 -22.55 6.52 -15.65
C LYS A 188 -22.50 6.30 -14.13
N ILE A 189 -21.30 6.37 -13.56
CA ILE A 189 -21.04 6.26 -12.13
C ILE A 189 -20.49 7.58 -11.62
N GLN A 190 -21.15 8.16 -10.62
CA GLN A 190 -20.66 9.34 -9.92
C GLN A 190 -19.68 8.92 -8.83
N ALA A 191 -18.56 9.63 -8.71
CA ALA A 191 -17.50 9.31 -7.77
C ALA A 191 -16.80 10.58 -7.24
N SER A 192 -16.13 10.44 -6.10
CA SER A 192 -15.26 11.46 -5.51
C SER A 192 -13.82 10.94 -5.40
N VAL A 193 -12.84 11.76 -5.77
CA VAL A 193 -11.42 11.46 -5.57
C VAL A 193 -11.12 11.31 -4.08
N ARG A 194 -10.29 10.33 -3.72
CA ARG A 194 -9.79 10.08 -2.35
C ARG A 194 -8.29 10.21 -2.21
N ASN A 195 -7.57 9.99 -3.31
CA ASN A 195 -6.14 10.22 -3.41
C ASN A 195 -5.73 10.17 -4.89
N HIS A 196 -4.54 10.68 -5.17
CA HIS A 196 -3.88 10.50 -6.45
C HIS A 196 -2.42 10.10 -6.26
N LYS A 197 -1.84 9.47 -7.28
CA LYS A 197 -0.41 9.14 -7.37
C LYS A 197 0.07 9.48 -8.77
N LEU A 198 1.06 10.36 -8.86
CA LEU A 198 1.76 10.68 -10.10
C LEU A 198 2.83 9.63 -10.37
N GLU A 199 2.84 9.09 -11.58
CA GLU A 199 3.93 8.30 -12.15
C GLU A 199 4.34 8.91 -13.48
N SER A 200 5.41 8.38 -14.10
CA SER A 200 6.07 8.99 -15.26
C SER A 200 5.10 9.29 -16.42
N ASP A 201 4.21 8.36 -16.73
CA ASP A 201 3.31 8.44 -17.90
C ASP A 201 1.82 8.47 -17.52
N PHE A 202 1.50 8.27 -16.24
CA PHE A 202 0.13 8.11 -15.77
C PHE A 202 -0.12 8.84 -14.45
N VAL A 203 -1.37 9.25 -14.27
CA VAL A 203 -1.90 9.64 -12.97
C VAL A 203 -2.92 8.61 -12.53
N TYR A 204 -2.67 8.01 -11.37
CA TYR A 204 -3.64 7.12 -10.75
C TYR A 204 -4.50 7.90 -9.77
N TYR A 205 -5.82 7.70 -9.82
CA TYR A 205 -6.75 8.22 -8.83
C TYR A 205 -7.44 7.06 -8.10
N GLY A 206 -7.41 7.08 -6.78
CA GLY A 206 -8.33 6.28 -5.97
C GLY A 206 -9.63 7.07 -5.82
N VAL A 207 -10.75 6.50 -6.26
CA VAL A 207 -12.06 7.17 -6.21
C VAL A 207 -13.06 6.35 -5.40
N LYS A 208 -13.97 7.03 -4.71
CA LYS A 208 -15.10 6.45 -3.97
C LYS A 208 -16.38 6.66 -4.77
N PHE A 209 -17.19 5.62 -4.93
CA PHE A 209 -18.48 5.73 -5.60
C PHE A 209 -19.49 6.48 -4.73
N ASN A 210 -20.25 7.36 -5.38
CA ASN A 210 -21.38 8.11 -4.82
C ASN A 210 -22.72 7.67 -5.45
N SER A 211 -22.69 6.86 -6.51
CA SER A 211 -23.87 6.24 -7.11
C SER A 211 -24.51 5.18 -6.21
N ASP A 212 -25.75 4.82 -6.52
CA ASP A 212 -26.47 3.72 -5.87
C ASP A 212 -25.80 2.36 -6.09
N SER A 213 -26.11 1.42 -5.21
CA SER A 213 -25.54 0.08 -5.22
C SER A 213 -25.92 -0.73 -6.47
N GLU A 214 -27.06 -0.48 -7.10
CA GLU A 214 -27.50 -1.24 -8.29
C GLU A 214 -26.60 -0.93 -9.49
N THR A 215 -26.33 0.35 -9.74
CA THR A 215 -25.44 0.81 -10.81
C THR A 215 -24.02 0.26 -10.63
N VAL A 216 -23.51 0.23 -9.39
CA VAL A 216 -22.19 -0.32 -9.08
C VAL A 216 -22.16 -1.84 -9.19
N ASN A 217 -23.20 -2.53 -8.72
CA ASN A 217 -23.29 -3.99 -8.82
C ASN A 217 -23.41 -4.46 -10.27
N ALA A 218 -24.08 -3.69 -11.14
CA ALA A 218 -24.13 -3.97 -12.57
C ALA A 218 -22.72 -3.96 -13.21
N LEU A 219 -21.89 -2.98 -12.85
CA LEU A 219 -20.48 -2.94 -13.27
C LEU A 219 -19.67 -4.13 -12.73
N LEU A 220 -19.82 -4.44 -11.44
CA LEU A 220 -19.08 -5.52 -10.79
C LEU A 220 -19.42 -6.90 -11.34
N SER A 221 -20.71 -7.21 -11.49
CA SER A 221 -21.18 -8.53 -11.95
C SER A 221 -20.69 -8.90 -13.35
N ARG A 222 -20.39 -7.90 -14.19
CA ARG A 222 -19.94 -8.12 -15.57
C ARG A 222 -18.43 -8.17 -15.74
N HIS A 223 -17.67 -7.56 -14.83
CA HIS A 223 -16.22 -7.39 -14.99
C HIS A 223 -15.40 -8.01 -13.86
N THR A 224 -16.04 -8.66 -12.88
CA THR A 224 -15.36 -9.26 -11.75
C THR A 224 -15.93 -10.63 -11.42
N LEU A 225 -15.07 -11.55 -10.95
CA LEU A 225 -15.49 -12.86 -10.43
C LEU A 225 -15.75 -12.78 -8.91
N ILE A 226 -16.11 -11.62 -8.38
CA ILE A 226 -16.32 -11.43 -6.95
C ILE A 226 -17.64 -12.11 -6.57
N SER A 227 -17.53 -13.25 -5.89
CA SER A 227 -18.63 -13.96 -5.21
C SER A 227 -19.13 -13.21 -3.99
#